data_AF-A0A183HB04-F1
#
_entry.id   AF-A0A183HB04-F1
#
_cell.length_a   1.000
_cell.length_b   1.000
_cell.length_c   1.000
_cell.angle_alpha   90.00
_cell.angle_beta   90.00
_cell.angle_gamma   90.00
#
_symmetry.space_group_name_H-M   'P 1'
#
loop_
_entity.id
_entity.type
_entity.pdbx_description
1 polymer ?
#
loop_
_entity_poly.entity_id
_entity_poly.type
_entity_poly.pdbx_seq_one_letter_code
_entity_poly.pdbx_strand_id
1 'polypeptide(L)'
;MKSNVYAKKNGLKRLNNLIYPRSAGFIHLINEMRRHNYIECIYDVTIAYPVNTVQSEVGLFLTGRTPQKVLFHIERIDLSCIPIKDRDIAQWINELWIAKDEKLDLFYSQQPPRIHISNDQNKFIWKDDNPLHKIVKLFTLCFWSLMTAFWFYHLTFLRFVQVLFGYFIFVSASIYGKYGGIQRMVYIKWWHAMKAETVYW
;
A
#
# COMPACT_ATOMS: atom_id res chain seq x y z
N MET A 1 2.34 6.30 -20.61
CA MET A 1 2.28 5.42 -19.42
C MET A 1 2.21 3.97 -19.84
N LYS A 2 2.89 3.06 -19.11
CA LYS A 2 2.91 1.61 -19.39
C LYS A 2 1.51 0.97 -19.42
N SER A 3 0.58 1.48 -18.59
CA SER A 3 -0.84 1.06 -18.58
C SER A 3 -1.53 1.26 -19.93
N ASN A 4 -1.35 2.42 -20.56
CA ASN A 4 -2.03 2.74 -21.83
C ASN A 4 -1.52 1.86 -22.98
N VAL A 5 -0.23 1.50 -22.95
CA VAL A 5 0.34 0.54 -23.91
C VAL A 5 -0.27 -0.85 -23.71
N TYR A 6 -0.42 -1.27 -22.45
CA TYR A 6 -1.11 -2.51 -22.11
C TYR A 6 -2.57 -2.50 -22.56
N ALA A 7 -3.30 -1.42 -22.30
CA ALA A 7 -4.70 -1.27 -22.71
C ALA A 7 -4.84 -1.38 -24.24
N LYS A 8 -4.01 -0.63 -25.00
CA LYS A 8 -3.99 -0.69 -26.46
C LYS A 8 -3.67 -2.09 -27.00
N LYS A 9 -2.71 -2.80 -26.39
CA LYS A 9 -2.35 -4.16 -26.79
C LYS A 9 -3.48 -5.19 -26.57
N ASN A 10 -4.32 -4.97 -25.56
CA ASN A 10 -5.41 -5.90 -25.21
C ASN A 10 -6.79 -5.41 -25.68
N GLY A 11 -6.86 -4.34 -26.48
CA GLY A 11 -8.13 -3.77 -26.97
C GLY A 11 -9.00 -3.15 -25.86
N LEU A 12 -8.41 -2.77 -24.73
CA LEU A 12 -9.12 -2.19 -23.59
C LEU A 12 -9.22 -0.67 -23.72
N LYS A 13 -10.29 -0.08 -23.16
CA LYS A 13 -10.49 1.37 -23.07
C LYS A 13 -9.28 2.03 -22.40
N ARG A 14 -8.87 3.21 -22.86
CA ARG A 14 -7.82 3.97 -22.17
C ARG A 14 -8.40 4.56 -20.87
N LEU A 15 -7.73 4.32 -19.75
CA LEU A 15 -8.05 4.92 -18.46
C LEU A 15 -7.22 6.21 -18.27
N ASN A 16 -7.83 7.24 -17.69
CA ASN A 16 -7.21 8.56 -17.51
C ASN A 16 -6.64 8.74 -16.10
N ASN A 17 -7.36 8.25 -15.08
CA ASN A 17 -7.01 8.43 -13.67
C ASN A 17 -6.39 7.17 -13.07
N LEU A 18 -6.74 5.99 -13.60
CA LEU A 18 -6.34 4.70 -13.05
C LEU A 18 -5.39 3.90 -13.97
N ILE A 19 -4.73 2.92 -13.37
CA ILE A 19 -3.93 1.90 -14.06
C ILE A 19 -4.71 0.59 -14.03
N TYR A 20 -4.69 -0.17 -15.13
CA TYR A 20 -5.36 -1.47 -15.18
C TYR A 20 -4.79 -2.44 -14.14
N PRO A 21 -5.66 -3.19 -13.44
CA PRO A 21 -5.23 -4.18 -12.46
C PRO A 21 -4.62 -5.40 -13.17
N ARG A 22 -3.74 -6.10 -12.46
CA ARG A 22 -3.26 -7.42 -12.88
C ARG A 22 -4.21 -8.47 -12.32
N SER A 23 -5.05 -9.04 -13.18
CA SER A 23 -6.11 -9.97 -12.77
C SER A 23 -5.59 -11.30 -12.21
N ALA A 24 -4.47 -11.84 -12.73
CA ALA A 24 -3.98 -13.16 -12.36
C ALA A 24 -3.76 -13.35 -10.83
N GLY A 25 -3.12 -12.38 -10.17
CA GLY A 25 -2.88 -12.43 -8.72
C GLY A 25 -4.18 -12.32 -7.92
N PHE A 26 -5.11 -11.48 -8.37
CA PHE A 26 -6.42 -11.34 -7.74
C PHE A 26 -7.27 -12.60 -7.87
N ILE A 27 -7.26 -13.25 -9.05
CA ILE A 27 -7.96 -14.50 -9.31
C ILE A 27 -7.43 -15.62 -8.40
N HIS A 28 -6.12 -15.76 -8.30
CA HIS A 28 -5.54 -16.77 -7.42
C HIS A 28 -5.93 -16.52 -5.96
N LEU A 29 -5.82 -15.26 -5.50
CA LEU A 29 -6.17 -14.88 -4.14
C LEU A 29 -7.65 -15.15 -3.82
N ILE A 30 -8.57 -14.75 -4.71
CA ILE A 30 -10.01 -14.91 -4.45
C ILE A 30 -10.43 -16.38 -4.46
N ASN A 31 -9.83 -17.19 -5.33
CA ASN A 31 -10.12 -18.61 -5.40
C ASN A 31 -9.62 -19.36 -4.14
N GLU A 32 -8.43 -19.05 -3.65
CA GLU A 32 -7.93 -19.62 -2.39
C GLU A 32 -8.78 -19.17 -1.18
N MET A 33 -9.11 -17.88 -1.10
CA MET A 33 -9.95 -17.36 -0.02
C MET A 33 -11.35 -18.00 -0.01
N ARG A 34 -11.94 -18.25 -1.19
CA ARG A 34 -13.21 -19.00 -1.32
C ARG A 34 -13.07 -20.45 -0.90
N ARG A 35 -12.00 -21.12 -1.35
CA ARG A 35 -11.76 -22.54 -1.03
C ARG A 35 -11.68 -22.79 0.46
N HIS A 36 -11.08 -21.85 1.19
CA HIS A 36 -10.94 -21.90 2.64
C HIS A 36 -12.05 -21.17 3.41
N ASN A 37 -13.06 -20.64 2.72
CA ASN A 37 -14.17 -19.88 3.28
C ASN A 37 -13.73 -18.76 4.25
N TYR A 38 -12.66 -18.03 3.90
CA TYR A 38 -12.05 -17.03 4.78
C TYR A 38 -12.67 -15.65 4.71
N ILE A 39 -13.45 -15.35 3.67
CA ILE A 39 -14.01 -14.02 3.44
C ILE A 39 -15.49 -14.10 3.07
N GLU A 40 -16.25 -13.08 3.49
CA GLU A 40 -17.66 -12.92 3.12
C GLU A 40 -17.87 -11.82 2.08
N CYS A 41 -16.99 -10.83 2.04
CA CYS A 41 -17.07 -9.69 1.14
C CYS A 41 -15.69 -9.09 0.82
N ILE A 42 -15.64 -8.29 -0.24
CA ILE A 42 -14.50 -7.45 -0.62
C ILE A 42 -14.90 -5.99 -0.45
N TYR A 43 -13.99 -5.18 0.12
CA TYR A 43 -14.15 -3.74 0.13
C TYR A 43 -13.45 -3.13 -1.07
N ASP A 44 -14.24 -2.45 -1.90
CA ASP A 44 -13.73 -1.59 -2.93
C ASP A 44 -13.49 -0.18 -2.36
N VAL A 45 -12.23 0.25 -2.36
CA VAL A 45 -11.83 1.58 -1.90
C VAL A 45 -11.29 2.39 -3.08
N THR A 46 -11.90 3.55 -3.33
CA THR A 46 -11.41 4.52 -4.32
C THR A 46 -11.05 5.83 -3.62
N ILE A 47 -9.86 6.36 -3.91
CA ILE A 47 -9.35 7.57 -3.24
C ILE A 47 -9.24 8.69 -4.27
N ALA A 48 -9.81 9.86 -3.96
CA ALA A 48 -9.75 11.05 -4.79
C ALA A 48 -9.05 12.21 -4.07
N TYR A 49 -8.25 12.97 -4.81
CA TYR A 49 -7.46 14.10 -4.30
C TYR A 49 -7.94 15.40 -4.95
N PRO A 50 -8.93 16.11 -4.36
CA PRO A 50 -9.49 17.32 -4.96
C PRO A 50 -8.51 18.49 -5.03
N VAL A 51 -7.59 18.60 -4.06
CA VAL A 51 -6.67 19.73 -3.91
C VAL A 51 -5.25 19.21 -3.72
N ASN A 52 -4.34 19.59 -4.62
CA ASN A 52 -2.92 19.22 -4.66
C ASN A 52 -2.67 17.70 -4.74
N THR A 53 -2.51 17.19 -5.96
CA THR A 53 -2.02 15.82 -6.17
C THR A 53 -0.51 15.78 -6.04
N VAL A 54 -0.02 15.10 -5.00
CA VAL A 54 1.42 14.87 -4.83
C VAL A 54 1.84 13.75 -5.77
N GLN A 55 2.63 14.08 -6.78
CA GLN A 55 3.13 13.09 -7.75
C GLN A 55 4.46 12.46 -7.32
N SER A 56 5.21 13.10 -6.42
CA SER A 56 6.48 12.58 -5.92
C SER A 56 6.78 13.09 -4.51
N GLU A 57 7.48 12.27 -3.73
CA GLU A 57 7.95 12.63 -2.38
C GLU A 57 8.94 13.79 -2.42
N VAL A 58 9.80 13.85 -3.44
CA VAL A 58 10.73 14.97 -3.66
C VAL A 58 9.96 16.26 -3.94
N GLY A 59 8.92 16.19 -4.78
CA GLY A 59 8.06 17.33 -5.07
C GLY A 59 7.29 17.80 -3.82
N LEU A 60 6.89 16.88 -2.95
CA LEU A 60 6.31 17.22 -1.66
C LEU A 60 7.28 17.97 -0.77
N PHE A 61 8.51 17.49 -0.63
CA PHE A 61 9.53 18.11 0.22
C PHE A 61 9.90 19.52 -0.27
N LEU A 62 10.08 19.69 -1.58
CA LEU A 62 10.47 20.96 -2.19
C LEU A 62 9.33 21.99 -2.19
N THR A 63 8.09 21.55 -2.47
CA THR A 63 6.96 22.48 -2.67
C THR A 63 6.15 22.69 -1.39
N GLY A 64 6.27 21.81 -0.40
CA GLY A 64 5.46 21.82 0.83
C GLY A 64 3.95 21.64 0.60
N ARG A 65 3.52 21.30 -0.63
CA ARG A 65 2.11 21.19 -1.00
C ARG A 65 1.61 19.79 -0.67
N THR A 66 1.05 19.64 0.52
CA THR A 66 0.29 18.46 0.92
C THR A 66 -1.11 18.48 0.31
N PRO A 67 -1.72 17.30 0.09
CA PRO A 67 -3.15 17.24 -0.24
C PRO A 67 -3.93 17.77 0.96
N GLN A 68 -4.71 18.83 0.74
CA GLN A 68 -5.48 19.45 1.81
C GLN A 68 -6.70 18.64 2.20
N LYS A 69 -7.23 17.85 1.26
CA LYS A 69 -8.39 16.99 1.45
C LYS A 69 -8.16 15.70 0.67
N VAL A 70 -8.53 14.57 1.27
CA VAL A 70 -8.46 13.24 0.67
C VAL A 70 -9.81 12.59 0.84
N LEU A 71 -10.46 12.23 -0.25
CA LEU A 71 -11.80 11.66 -0.22
C LEU A 71 -11.70 10.14 -0.40
N PHE A 72 -12.31 9.36 0.50
CA PHE A 72 -12.46 7.90 0.40
C PHE A 72 -13.87 7.46 -0.03
N HIS A 73 -13.97 6.77 -1.16
CA HIS A 73 -15.16 6.04 -1.59
C HIS A 73 -15.02 4.61 -1.09
N ILE A 74 -16.00 4.07 -0.36
CA ILE A 74 -15.93 2.68 0.11
C ILE A 74 -17.24 1.97 -0.26
N GLU A 75 -17.12 0.92 -1.06
CA GLU A 75 -18.22 0.03 -1.42
C GLU A 75 -17.93 -1.38 -0.89
N ARG A 76 -18.92 -1.98 -0.23
CA ARG A 76 -18.85 -3.39 0.17
C ARG A 76 -19.46 -4.22 -0.95
N ILE A 77 -18.67 -5.16 -1.47
CA ILE A 77 -19.08 -6.10 -2.52
C ILE A 77 -19.17 -7.48 -1.89
N ASP A 78 -20.38 -8.03 -1.80
CA ASP A 78 -20.58 -9.40 -1.33
C ASP A 78 -19.89 -10.41 -2.25
N LEU A 79 -19.35 -11.48 -1.64
CA LEU A 79 -18.65 -12.53 -2.38
C LEU A 79 -19.55 -13.22 -3.42
N SER A 80 -20.87 -13.23 -3.19
CA SER A 80 -21.88 -13.75 -4.12
C SER A 80 -21.98 -12.96 -5.42
N CYS A 81 -21.60 -11.68 -5.42
CA CYS A 81 -21.62 -10.83 -6.61
C CYS A 81 -20.43 -11.06 -7.54
N ILE A 82 -19.42 -11.80 -7.07
CA ILE A 82 -18.18 -12.02 -7.82
C ILE A 82 -18.31 -13.32 -8.63
N PRO A 83 -17.99 -13.33 -9.93
CA PRO A 83 -18.05 -14.54 -10.75
C PRO A 83 -17.18 -15.68 -10.22
N ILE A 84 -17.51 -16.91 -10.60
CA ILE A 84 -16.79 -18.12 -10.16
C ILE A 84 -15.63 -18.45 -11.10
N LYS A 85 -15.80 -18.25 -12.42
CA LYS A 85 -14.78 -18.61 -13.41
C LYS A 85 -13.70 -17.54 -13.51
N ASP A 86 -12.45 -17.96 -13.63
CA ASP A 86 -11.27 -17.09 -13.72
C ASP A 86 -11.36 -16.04 -14.83
N ARG A 87 -11.87 -16.43 -16.01
CA ARG A 87 -12.07 -15.51 -17.13
C ARG A 87 -13.07 -14.41 -16.79
N ASP A 88 -14.16 -14.79 -16.13
CA ASP A 88 -15.25 -13.88 -15.78
C ASP A 88 -14.82 -12.94 -14.64
N ILE A 89 -14.01 -13.44 -13.69
CA ILE A 89 -13.37 -12.61 -12.65
C ILE A 89 -12.42 -11.58 -13.29
N ALA A 90 -11.62 -11.99 -14.28
CA ALA A 90 -10.73 -11.09 -15.00
C ALA A 90 -11.49 -9.97 -15.73
N GLN A 91 -12.64 -10.30 -16.31
CA GLN A 91 -13.50 -9.33 -16.97
C GLN A 91 -14.15 -8.39 -15.93
N TRP A 92 -14.72 -8.96 -14.88
CA TRP A 92 -15.37 -8.23 -13.79
C TRP A 92 -14.44 -7.20 -13.14
N ILE A 93 -13.19 -7.56 -12.84
CA ILE A 93 -12.25 -6.60 -12.23
C ILE A 93 -11.86 -5.48 -13.21
N ASN A 94 -11.78 -5.77 -14.52
CA ASN A 94 -11.51 -4.74 -15.52
C ASN A 94 -12.69 -3.78 -15.66
N GLU A 95 -13.92 -4.29 -15.69
CA GLU A 95 -15.15 -3.49 -15.72
C GLU A 95 -15.27 -2.61 -14.48
N LEU A 96 -14.97 -3.15 -13.30
CA LEU A 96 -14.93 -2.39 -12.05
C LEU A 96 -13.94 -1.22 -12.14
N TRP A 97 -12.77 -1.42 -12.72
CA TRP A 97 -11.78 -0.35 -12.92
C TRP A 97 -12.21 0.70 -13.94
N ILE A 98 -12.91 0.30 -15.00
CA ILE A 98 -13.46 1.24 -15.98
C ILE A 98 -14.53 2.12 -15.32
N ALA A 99 -15.44 1.53 -14.55
CA ALA A 99 -16.47 2.27 -13.82
C ALA A 99 -15.88 3.25 -12.81
N LYS A 100 -14.82 2.87 -12.09
CA LYS A 100 -14.09 3.77 -11.19
C LYS A 100 -13.43 4.93 -11.93
N ASP A 101 -12.82 4.67 -13.08
CA ASP A 101 -12.16 5.71 -13.86
C ASP A 101 -13.16 6.74 -14.36
N GLU A 102 -14.35 6.30 -14.79
CA GLU A 102 -15.46 7.18 -15.17
C GLU A 102 -16.00 7.99 -13.99
N LYS A 103 -16.13 7.36 -12.81
CA LYS A 103 -16.52 8.05 -11.57
C LYS A 103 -15.50 9.14 -11.20
N LEU A 104 -14.21 8.85 -11.35
CA LEU A 104 -13.13 9.83 -11.12
C LEU A 104 -13.11 10.93 -12.19
N ASP A 105 -13.32 10.59 -13.47
CA ASP A 105 -13.41 11.57 -14.55
C ASP A 105 -14.55 12.56 -14.28
N LEU A 106 -15.74 12.07 -13.88
CA LEU A 106 -16.86 12.91 -13.48
C LEU A 106 -16.51 13.80 -12.27
N PHE A 107 -15.88 13.23 -11.25
CA PHE A 107 -15.46 13.97 -10.05
C PHE A 107 -14.48 15.11 -10.38
N TYR A 108 -13.47 14.84 -11.21
CA TYR A 108 -12.47 15.85 -11.59
C TYR A 108 -13.00 16.88 -12.60
N SER A 109 -14.04 16.55 -13.36
CA SER A 109 -14.70 17.47 -14.31
C SER A 109 -15.56 18.55 -13.61
N GLN A 110 -15.95 18.34 -12.34
CA GLN A 110 -16.74 19.32 -11.59
C GLN A 110 -15.93 20.58 -11.23
N GLN A 111 -16.62 21.73 -11.21
CA GLN A 111 -16.03 23.00 -10.75
C GLN A 111 -15.85 23.00 -9.23
N PRO A 112 -14.78 23.61 -8.70
CA PRO A 112 -14.56 23.71 -7.26
C PRO A 112 -15.69 24.51 -6.55
N PRO A 113 -16.05 24.15 -5.31
CA PRO A 113 -15.45 23.09 -4.49
C PRO A 113 -16.01 21.70 -4.86
N ARG A 114 -15.10 20.76 -5.14
CA ARG A 114 -15.41 19.35 -5.47
C ARG A 114 -15.72 18.59 -4.18
N ILE A 115 -16.99 18.61 -3.75
CA ILE A 115 -17.39 18.06 -2.44
C ILE A 115 -18.11 16.72 -2.60
N HIS A 116 -18.72 16.44 -3.76
CA HIS A 116 -19.63 15.30 -3.91
C HIS A 116 -19.40 14.52 -5.20
N ILE A 117 -19.15 13.22 -5.07
CA ILE A 117 -19.38 12.29 -6.17
C ILE A 117 -20.89 12.03 -6.21
N SER A 118 -21.49 12.21 -7.38
CA SER A 118 -22.91 11.97 -7.58
C SER A 118 -23.27 10.51 -7.24
N ASN A 119 -24.37 10.32 -6.52
CA ASN A 119 -25.03 9.04 -6.23
C ASN A 119 -24.49 8.18 -5.08
N ASP A 120 -24.07 8.79 -3.95
CA ASP A 120 -23.44 8.02 -2.87
C ASP A 120 -24.12 8.17 -1.49
N GLN A 121 -24.60 7.04 -0.95
CA GLN A 121 -25.00 6.90 0.47
C GLN A 121 -23.77 6.70 1.38
N ASN A 122 -22.63 6.24 0.82
CA ASN A 122 -21.41 5.92 1.56
C ASN A 122 -20.45 7.10 1.56
N LYS A 123 -20.79 8.13 2.35
CA LYS A 123 -20.04 9.39 2.46
C LYS A 123 -18.51 9.20 2.50
N PHE A 124 -17.85 10.00 1.67
CA PHE A 124 -16.43 10.32 1.77
C PHE A 124 -16.15 11.08 3.07
N ILE A 125 -15.64 10.39 4.10
CA ILE A 125 -15.33 11.01 5.39
C ILE A 125 -13.82 11.24 5.47
N TRP A 126 -13.39 12.49 5.25
CA TRP A 126 -12.15 12.97 5.84
C TRP A 126 -12.50 13.87 7.00
N LYS A 127 -12.26 13.38 8.21
CA LYS A 127 -12.43 14.17 9.42
C LYS A 127 -11.16 14.99 9.60
N ASP A 128 -11.28 16.32 9.58
CA ASP A 128 -10.16 17.20 9.90
C ASP A 128 -9.54 16.77 11.24
N ASP A 129 -8.21 16.63 11.26
CA ASP A 129 -7.49 16.29 12.47
C ASP A 129 -7.77 17.32 13.56
N ASN A 130 -8.28 16.87 14.71
CA ASN A 130 -8.42 17.72 15.89
C ASN A 130 -7.07 18.38 16.21
N PRO A 131 -7.06 19.63 16.74
CA PRO A 131 -5.80 20.34 17.05
C PRO A 131 -4.87 19.54 17.97
N LEU A 132 -5.43 18.74 18.88
CA LEU A 132 -4.67 17.82 19.74
C LEU A 132 -3.88 16.76 18.94
N HIS A 133 -4.46 16.19 17.89
CA HIS A 133 -3.75 15.22 17.04
C HIS A 133 -2.58 15.88 16.31
N LYS A 134 -2.71 17.14 15.88
CA LYS A 134 -1.60 17.88 15.25
C LYS A 134 -0.44 18.07 16.24
N ILE A 135 -0.75 18.43 17.48
CA ILE A 135 0.27 18.60 18.54
C ILE A 135 0.94 17.25 18.85
N VAL A 136 0.17 16.16 18.98
CA VAL A 136 0.72 14.82 19.24
C VAL A 136 1.64 14.37 18.11
N LYS A 137 1.25 14.61 16.84
CA LYS A 137 2.10 14.30 15.67
C LYS A 137 3.41 15.09 15.71
N LEU A 138 3.36 16.38 16.03
CA LEU A 138 4.56 17.23 16.14
C LEU A 138 5.46 16.78 17.30
N PHE A 139 4.90 16.52 18.47
CA PHE A 139 5.63 16.01 19.62
C PHE A 139 6.33 14.68 19.31
N THR A 140 5.62 13.77 18.66
CA THR A 140 6.16 12.47 18.24
C THR A 140 7.34 12.67 17.29
N LEU A 141 7.20 13.55 16.28
CA LEU A 141 8.30 13.86 15.36
C LEU A 141 9.52 14.42 16.10
N CYS A 142 9.34 15.42 16.97
CA CYS A 142 10.42 16.00 17.76
C CYS A 142 11.09 14.98 18.68
N PHE A 143 10.29 14.14 19.35
CA PHE A 143 10.79 13.08 20.22
C PHE A 143 11.67 12.09 19.45
N TRP A 144 11.22 11.59 18.30
CA TRP A 144 12.00 10.66 17.48
C TRP A 144 13.26 11.31 16.90
N SER A 145 13.20 12.58 16.49
CA SER A 145 14.38 13.32 16.02
C SER A 145 15.42 13.52 17.14
N LEU A 146 14.99 13.91 18.34
CA LEU A 146 15.86 14.08 19.50
C LEU A 146 16.45 12.76 19.95
N MET A 147 15.65 11.69 20.02
CA MET A 147 16.13 10.37 20.40
C MET A 147 17.16 9.85 19.39
N THR A 148 16.94 10.08 18.09
CA THR A 148 17.90 9.73 17.05
C THR A 148 19.21 10.50 17.21
N ALA A 149 19.15 11.82 17.44
CA ALA A 149 20.35 12.63 17.68
C ALA A 149 21.09 12.20 18.96
N PHE A 150 20.37 11.85 20.02
CA PHE A 150 20.93 11.33 21.26
C PHE A 150 21.70 10.02 21.04
N TRP A 151 21.14 9.09 20.26
CA TRP A 151 21.83 7.85 19.86
C TRP A 151 23.09 8.14 19.04
N PHE A 152 23.03 9.06 18.07
CA PHE A 152 24.21 9.46 17.31
C PHE A 152 25.31 10.08 18.20
N TYR A 153 24.94 10.89 19.19
CA TYR A 153 25.89 11.44 20.16
C TYR A 153 26.51 10.35 21.05
N HIS A 154 25.70 9.40 21.55
CA HIS A 154 26.23 8.30 22.37
C HIS A 154 27.16 7.38 21.57
N LEU A 155 26.89 7.22 20.27
CA LEU A 155 27.77 6.49 19.36
C LEU A 155 29.14 7.17 19.19
N THR A 156 29.28 8.49 19.37
CA THR A 156 30.59 9.16 19.26
C THR A 156 31.34 9.20 20.60
N PHE A 157 30.64 9.32 21.73
CA PHE A 157 31.27 9.52 23.04
C PHE A 157 31.51 8.23 23.83
N LEU A 158 30.56 7.27 23.80
CA LEU A 158 30.64 6.07 24.64
C LEU A 158 31.31 4.91 23.89
N ARG A 159 32.54 4.58 24.30
CA ARG A 159 33.32 3.47 23.74
C ARG A 159 32.58 2.13 23.79
N PHE A 160 31.81 1.87 24.84
CA PHE A 160 31.02 0.63 24.97
C PHE A 160 29.96 0.51 23.84
N VAL A 161 29.27 1.61 23.52
CA VAL A 161 28.25 1.63 22.46
C VAL A 161 28.90 1.43 21.10
N GLN A 162 30.08 2.00 20.87
CA GLN A 162 30.86 1.80 19.63
C GLN A 162 31.23 0.33 19.42
N VAL A 163 31.69 -0.36 20.47
CA VAL A 163 32.05 -1.78 20.39
C VAL A 163 30.83 -2.63 20.07
N LEU A 164 29.68 -2.40 20.73
CA LEU A 164 28.44 -3.11 20.43
C LEU A 164 27.96 -2.87 19.00
N PHE A 165 28.03 -1.63 18.52
CA PHE A 165 27.66 -1.28 17.16
C PHE A 165 28.59 -1.93 16.12
N GLY A 166 29.90 -1.92 16.39
CA GLY A 166 30.90 -2.64 15.58
C GLY A 166 30.64 -4.15 15.54
N TYR A 167 30.32 -4.77 16.68
CA TYR A 167 29.91 -6.17 16.75
C TYR A 167 28.65 -6.45 15.92
N PHE A 168 27.63 -5.59 16.00
CA PHE A 168 26.42 -5.71 15.20
C PHE A 168 26.72 -5.62 13.68
N ILE A 169 27.59 -4.69 13.26
CA ILE A 169 28.05 -4.60 11.86
C ILE A 169 28.79 -5.88 11.46
N PHE A 170 29.70 -6.39 12.30
CA PHE A 170 30.44 -7.61 12.01
C PHE A 170 29.52 -8.83 11.85
N VAL A 171 28.55 -9.00 12.74
CA VAL A 171 27.55 -10.07 12.67
C VAL A 171 26.70 -9.92 11.41
N SER A 172 26.22 -8.72 11.11
CA SER A 172 25.39 -8.48 9.92
C SER A 172 26.16 -8.72 8.62
N ALA A 173 27.42 -8.27 8.53
CA ALA A 173 28.31 -8.56 7.40
C ALA A 173 28.60 -10.06 7.27
N SER A 174 28.82 -10.75 8.39
CA SER A 174 29.03 -12.21 8.41
C SER A 174 27.79 -12.97 7.93
N ILE A 175 26.59 -12.56 8.35
CA ILE A 175 25.31 -13.14 7.88
C ILE A 175 25.12 -12.84 6.39
N TYR A 176 25.43 -11.63 5.94
CA TYR A 176 25.30 -11.26 4.55
C TYR A 176 26.28 -12.04 3.66
N GLY A 177 27.53 -12.20 4.08
CA GLY A 177 28.54 -12.99 3.36
C GLY A 177 28.19 -14.47 3.29
N LYS A 178 27.69 -15.07 4.37
CA LYS A 178 27.34 -16.50 4.40
C LYS A 178 26.01 -16.83 3.72
N TYR A 179 24.99 -15.99 3.90
CA TYR A 179 23.62 -16.32 3.51
C TYR A 179 23.04 -15.39 2.45
N GLY A 180 23.68 -14.26 2.15
CA GLY A 180 23.13 -13.23 1.24
C GLY A 180 22.08 -12.34 1.89
N GLY A 181 21.94 -12.41 3.23
CA GLY A 181 21.00 -11.59 4.01
C GLY A 181 20.29 -12.38 5.12
N ILE A 182 19.70 -11.63 6.06
CA ILE A 182 19.01 -12.20 7.23
C ILE A 182 17.80 -13.04 6.80
N GLN A 183 17.02 -12.56 5.84
CA GLN A 183 15.82 -13.28 5.34
C GLN A 183 16.19 -14.66 4.78
N ARG A 184 17.27 -14.72 3.99
CA ARG A 184 17.74 -15.98 3.38
C ARG A 184 18.33 -16.93 4.42
N MET A 185 19.01 -16.43 5.44
CA MET A 185 19.44 -17.23 6.59
C MET A 185 18.26 -17.86 7.31
N VAL A 186 17.22 -17.07 7.61
CA VAL A 186 16.00 -17.56 8.28
C VAL A 186 15.30 -18.60 7.42
N TYR A 187 15.13 -18.34 6.12
CA TYR A 187 14.52 -19.30 5.20
C TYR A 187 15.29 -20.64 5.15
N ILE A 188 16.62 -20.58 5.03
CA ILE A 188 17.46 -21.79 4.99
C ILE A 188 17.33 -22.58 6.31
N LYS A 189 17.40 -21.90 7.46
CA LYS A 189 17.24 -22.55 8.77
C LYS A 189 15.85 -23.16 8.94
N TRP A 190 14.81 -22.44 8.55
CA TRP A 190 13.43 -22.92 8.57
C TRP A 190 13.23 -24.13 7.66
N TRP A 191 13.78 -24.10 6.44
CA TRP A 191 13.74 -25.22 5.49
C TRP A 191 14.43 -26.47 6.04
N HIS A 192 15.60 -26.32 6.67
CA HIS A 192 16.30 -27.44 7.31
C HIS A 192 15.52 -28.02 8.49
N ALA A 193 14.88 -27.17 9.30
CA ALA A 193 14.03 -27.62 10.40
C ALA A 193 12.82 -28.42 9.91
N MET A 194 12.09 -27.90 8.91
CA MET A 194 10.96 -28.60 8.29
C MET A 194 11.36 -29.93 7.67
N LYS A 195 12.51 -29.98 6.97
CA LYS A 195 13.01 -31.21 6.35
C LYS A 195 13.40 -32.26 7.40
N ALA A 196 13.92 -31.84 8.54
CA ALA A 196 14.24 -32.74 9.65
C ALA A 196 12.96 -33.33 10.27
N GLU A 197 11.91 -32.54 10.45
CA GLU A 197 10.62 -33.01 10.98
C GLU A 197 9.90 -33.99 10.02
N THR A 198 9.97 -33.77 8.71
CA THR A 198 9.36 -34.68 7.71
C THR A 198 10.05 -36.04 7.58
N VAL A 199 11.24 -36.24 8.15
CA VAL A 199 11.95 -37.54 8.13
C VAL A 199 11.52 -38.45 9.28
N TYR A 200 10.79 -37.93 10.26
CA TYR A 200 10.29 -38.68 11.42
C TYR A 200 8.79 -39.01 11.33
N TRP A 201 8.17 -38.82 10.16
CA TRP A 201 6.80 -39.23 9.80
C TRP A 201 6.84 -40.09 8.55
#